data_AF-X6K3F7-F1
#
_entry.id   AF-X6K3F7-F1
#
_cell.length_a   1.000
_cell.length_b   1.000
_cell.length_c   1.000
_cell.angle_alpha   90.00
_cell.angle_beta   90.00
_cell.angle_gamma   90.00
#
_symmetry.space_group_name_H-M   'P 1'
#
loop_
_entity.id
_entity.type
_entity.pdbx_description
1 polymer ?
#
loop_
_entity_poly.entity_id
_entity_poly.type
_entity_poly.pdbx_seq_one_letter_code
_entity_poly.pdbx_strand_id
1 'polypeptide(L)'
;MQRHLAGDRAVASAMVNSHPRNLIACAAHLIMFMRRLPGLPSDRALRYGVSFDRRLFDEYGLFDETMPAAEDTEFLGRLPQELQPVWEPKVQTVHRNETRLSRLLADQYRRGCRRGDYLAASALNTPFRCFRDTFRDRRNARKLAKIGLSDRDRTFAMMSMPIVWLALLVKSVGVYIGVRNRVKAATRK
;
A
#
# COMPACT_ATOMS: atom_id res chain seq x y z
N MET A 1 18.15 14.09 -2.71
CA MET A 1 19.53 14.45 -3.10
C MET A 1 20.56 14.05 -2.05
N GLN A 2 20.45 14.49 -0.79
CA GLN A 2 21.46 14.20 0.26
C GLN A 2 21.80 12.72 0.45
N ARG A 3 20.81 11.81 0.47
CA ARG A 3 21.03 10.35 0.57
C ARG A 3 21.82 9.78 -0.60
N HIS A 4 21.40 10.12 -1.83
CA HIS A 4 22.14 9.76 -3.04
C HIS A 4 23.58 10.30 -3.04
N LEU A 5 23.78 11.54 -2.59
CA LEU A 5 25.12 12.13 -2.42
C LEU A 5 25.96 11.40 -1.36
N ALA A 6 25.31 10.78 -0.36
CA ALA A 6 25.96 9.94 0.63
C ALA A 6 26.22 8.50 0.14
N GLY A 7 25.89 8.18 -1.12
CA GLY A 7 26.14 6.89 -1.75
C GLY A 7 24.96 5.91 -1.72
N ASP A 8 23.82 6.27 -1.12
CA ASP A 8 22.63 5.42 -1.14
C ASP A 8 22.07 5.34 -2.55
N ARG A 9 22.09 4.15 -3.18
CA ARG A 9 21.67 3.98 -4.59
C ARG A 9 20.16 3.90 -4.78
N ALA A 10 19.40 3.61 -3.73
CA ALA A 10 17.95 3.52 -3.76
C ALA A 10 17.35 4.11 -2.48
N VAL A 11 16.45 5.09 -2.61
CA VAL A 11 15.90 5.86 -1.48
C VAL A 11 14.38 5.86 -1.55
N ALA A 12 13.72 5.26 -0.55
CA ALA A 12 12.26 5.21 -0.43
C ALA A 12 11.70 6.43 0.31
N SER A 13 10.54 6.91 -0.14
CA SER A 13 9.85 8.08 0.42
C SER A 13 8.65 7.75 1.30
N ALA A 14 8.37 8.65 2.25
CA ALA A 14 7.12 8.66 2.99
C ALA A 14 5.97 9.25 2.16
N MET A 15 4.74 8.88 2.51
CA MET A 15 3.51 9.33 1.87
C MET A 15 2.72 10.21 2.83
N VAL A 16 2.40 11.42 2.40
CA VAL A 16 1.59 12.38 3.16
C VAL A 16 0.27 12.67 2.48
N ASN A 17 -0.75 12.94 3.30
CA ASN A 17 -2.10 13.22 2.83
C ASN A 17 -2.21 14.66 2.33
N SER A 18 -2.66 14.85 1.09
CA SER A 18 -2.90 16.20 0.55
C SER A 18 -4.06 16.95 1.25
N HIS A 19 -4.98 16.24 1.92
CA HIS A 19 -6.13 16.83 2.60
C HIS A 19 -6.24 16.32 4.06
N PRO A 20 -5.31 16.69 4.97
CA PRO A 20 -5.24 16.15 6.32
C PRO A 20 -6.43 16.54 7.23
N ARG A 21 -7.24 17.51 6.81
CA ARG A 21 -8.45 17.97 7.50
C ARG A 21 -9.75 17.34 6.96
N ASN A 22 -9.67 16.50 5.93
CA ASN A 22 -10.82 15.80 5.37
C ASN A 22 -10.81 14.33 5.84
N LEU A 23 -11.84 13.90 6.57
CA LEU A 23 -11.89 12.56 7.14
C LEU A 23 -11.88 11.43 6.09
N ILE A 24 -12.48 11.65 4.92
CA ILE A 24 -12.48 10.67 3.84
C ILE A 24 -11.07 10.53 3.25
N ALA A 25 -10.38 11.65 3.05
CA ALA A 25 -9.00 11.66 2.58
C ALA A 25 -8.04 11.02 3.60
N CYS A 26 -8.25 11.26 4.89
CA CYS A 26 -7.50 10.59 5.96
C CYS A 26 -7.72 9.07 5.93
N ALA A 27 -8.96 8.62 5.75
CA ALA A 27 -9.25 7.20 5.63
C ALA A 27 -8.59 6.58 4.39
N ALA A 28 -8.70 7.25 3.24
CA ALA A 28 -8.05 6.84 2.00
C ALA A 28 -6.52 6.73 2.16
N HIS A 29 -5.90 7.73 2.81
CA HIS A 29 -4.47 7.75 3.11
C HIS A 29 -4.04 6.55 3.96
N LEU A 30 -4.76 6.26 5.06
CA LEU A 30 -4.42 5.14 5.93
C LEU A 30 -4.59 3.79 5.24
N ILE A 31 -5.66 3.57 4.48
CA ILE A 31 -5.91 2.28 3.83
C ILE A 31 -4.83 1.95 2.79
N MET A 32 -4.32 2.97 2.09
CA MET A 32 -3.32 2.80 1.04
C MET A 32 -1.89 2.87 1.56
N PHE A 33 -1.63 3.73 2.56
CA PHE A 33 -0.28 4.15 2.90
C PHE A 33 0.04 4.06 4.40
N MET A 34 -0.72 3.31 5.21
CA MET A 34 -0.43 3.15 6.65
C MET A 34 0.99 2.67 6.97
N ARG A 35 1.66 1.98 6.05
CA ARG A 35 3.05 1.52 6.21
C ARG A 35 4.09 2.49 5.63
N ARG A 36 3.69 3.64 5.13
CA ARG A 36 4.56 4.67 4.53
C ARG A 36 4.40 6.02 5.24
N LEU A 37 3.95 6.02 6.49
CA LEU A 37 3.75 7.24 7.26
C LEU A 37 5.11 7.81 7.72
N PRO A 38 5.30 9.15 7.71
CA PRO A 38 6.62 9.75 7.98
C PRO A 38 7.23 9.42 9.35
N GLY A 39 6.42 9.25 10.39
CA GLY A 39 6.91 8.92 11.73
C GLY A 39 7.25 7.45 11.95
N LEU A 40 7.12 6.58 10.93
CA LEU A 40 7.41 5.16 11.11
C LEU A 40 8.92 4.89 11.15
N PRO A 41 9.37 4.01 12.06
CA PRO A 41 10.73 3.48 12.00
C PRO A 41 10.90 2.57 10.77
N SER A 42 12.15 2.43 10.33
CA SER A 42 12.51 1.76 9.06
C SER A 42 12.18 0.26 9.03
N ASP A 43 12.09 -0.41 10.19
CA ASP A 43 11.68 -1.81 10.35
C ASP A 43 10.17 -2.02 10.13
N ARG A 44 9.37 -0.96 10.28
CA ARG A 44 7.91 -0.98 10.09
C ARG A 44 7.49 -0.37 8.76
N ALA A 45 8.34 0.47 8.19
CA ALA A 45 8.11 1.15 6.93
C ALA A 45 8.19 0.19 5.73
N LEU A 46 7.28 0.40 4.79
CA LEU A 46 7.23 -0.29 3.50
C LEU A 46 7.97 0.59 2.48
N ARG A 47 9.08 0.09 1.93
CA ARG A 47 10.08 0.87 1.20
C ARG A 47 9.76 1.01 -0.30
N TYR A 48 8.64 1.66 -0.61
CA TYR A 48 8.23 1.99 -1.98
C TYR A 48 8.25 3.50 -2.26
N GLY A 49 7.92 3.90 -3.50
CA GLY A 49 8.08 5.27 -3.97
C GLY A 49 9.55 5.65 -3.95
N VAL A 50 10.33 4.89 -4.70
CA VAL A 50 11.79 4.89 -4.63
C VAL A 50 12.36 5.80 -5.70
N SER A 51 13.36 6.59 -5.31
CA SER A 51 14.27 7.24 -6.23
C SER A 51 15.51 6.36 -6.37
N PHE A 52 15.86 6.01 -7.61
CA PHE A 52 16.97 5.11 -7.94
C PHE A 52 18.12 5.87 -8.59
N ASP A 53 19.35 5.43 -8.31
CA ASP A 53 20.51 5.68 -9.15
C ASP A 53 20.28 5.02 -10.51
N ARG A 54 20.49 5.77 -11.59
CA ARG A 54 20.28 5.30 -12.97
C ARG A 54 21.09 4.04 -13.30
N ARG A 55 22.26 3.85 -12.69
CA ARG A 55 23.13 2.69 -12.91
C ARG A 55 22.51 1.37 -12.46
N LEU A 56 21.58 1.41 -11.50
CA LEU A 56 20.86 0.20 -11.08
C LEU A 56 20.07 -0.42 -12.24
N PHE A 57 19.52 0.40 -13.14
CA PHE A 57 18.81 -0.10 -14.31
C PHE A 57 19.75 -0.65 -15.38
N ASP A 58 21.00 -0.18 -15.43
CA ASP A 58 22.01 -0.74 -16.34
C ASP A 58 22.50 -2.10 -15.84
N GLU A 59 22.59 -2.29 -14.52
CA GLU A 59 23.04 -3.53 -13.87
C GLU A 59 21.94 -4.60 -13.76
N TYR A 60 20.71 -4.20 -13.43
CA TYR A 60 19.62 -5.13 -13.10
C TYR A 60 18.47 -5.10 -14.12
N GLY A 61 18.58 -4.30 -15.18
CA GLY A 61 17.55 -4.13 -16.21
C GLY A 61 16.45 -3.14 -15.82
N LEU A 62 15.56 -2.84 -16.77
CA LEU A 62 14.42 -1.95 -16.57
C LEU A 62 13.25 -2.66 -15.88
N PHE A 63 12.21 -1.90 -15.53
CA PHE A 63 10.91 -2.46 -15.15
C PHE A 63 10.32 -3.29 -16.29
N ASP A 64 9.68 -4.40 -15.96
CA ASP A 64 8.96 -5.20 -16.94
C ASP A 64 7.67 -4.50 -17.37
N GLU A 65 7.67 -3.92 -18.57
CA GLU A 65 6.53 -3.20 -19.15
C GLU A 65 5.33 -4.11 -19.46
N THR A 66 5.53 -5.44 -19.48
CA THR A 66 4.44 -6.40 -19.69
C THR A 66 3.61 -6.63 -18.41
N MET A 67 4.13 -6.22 -17.24
CA MET A 67 3.42 -6.36 -15.97
C MET A 67 2.36 -5.26 -15.79
N PRO A 68 1.08 -5.64 -15.55
CA PRO A 68 0.01 -4.64 -15.36
C PRO A 68 0.05 -3.95 -13.98
N ALA A 69 0.79 -4.52 -13.01
CA ALA A 69 1.01 -3.96 -11.69
C ALA A 69 2.16 -4.68 -10.97
N ALA A 70 2.68 -4.04 -9.92
CA ALA A 70 3.72 -4.60 -9.03
C ALA A 70 5.09 -4.75 -9.70
N GLU A 71 5.33 -3.99 -10.77
CA GLU A 71 6.62 -3.81 -11.43
C GLU A 71 7.70 -3.32 -10.47
N ASP A 72 7.32 -2.45 -9.53
CA ASP A 72 8.21 -1.96 -8.48
C ASP A 72 8.64 -3.08 -7.52
N THR A 73 7.72 -3.98 -7.17
CA THR A 73 7.94 -5.11 -6.28
C THR A 73 8.83 -6.14 -6.93
N GLU A 74 8.62 -6.40 -8.22
CA GLU A 74 9.45 -7.29 -9.03
C GLU A 74 10.88 -6.74 -9.15
N PHE A 75 11.06 -5.47 -9.54
CA PHE A 75 12.39 -4.87 -9.66
C PHE A 75 13.14 -4.85 -8.33
N LEU A 76 12.46 -4.51 -7.23
CA LEU A 76 13.06 -4.58 -5.89
C LEU A 76 13.42 -6.01 -5.50
N GLY A 77 12.70 -7.03 -5.99
CA GLY A 77 13.03 -8.43 -5.79
C GLY A 77 14.30 -8.89 -6.51
N ARG A 78 14.71 -8.19 -7.58
CA ARG A 78 15.98 -8.45 -8.30
C ARG A 78 17.21 -7.86 -7.59
N LEU A 79 17.02 -6.82 -6.77
CA LEU A 79 18.13 -6.13 -6.12
C LEU A 79 18.68 -6.94 -4.93
N PRO A 80 20.01 -7.04 -4.78
CA PRO A 80 20.62 -7.64 -3.60
C PRO A 80 20.28 -6.84 -2.34
N GLN A 81 20.43 -7.48 -1.17
CA GLN A 81 19.96 -6.93 0.10
C GLN A 81 20.60 -5.58 0.45
N GLU A 82 21.85 -5.37 0.06
CA GLU A 82 22.64 -4.15 0.28
C GLU A 82 22.13 -2.98 -0.57
N LEU A 83 21.44 -3.28 -1.67
CA LEU A 83 20.87 -2.29 -2.59
C LEU A 83 19.36 -2.08 -2.36
N GLN A 84 18.79 -2.75 -1.34
CA GLN A 84 17.41 -2.52 -0.95
C GLN A 84 17.21 -1.07 -0.50
N PRO A 85 16.09 -0.42 -0.86
CA PRO A 85 15.95 1.01 -0.63
C PRO A 85 16.09 1.38 0.84
N VAL A 86 16.85 2.44 1.10
CA VAL A 86 16.89 3.02 2.45
C VAL A 86 15.62 3.81 2.71
N TRP A 87 15.12 3.77 3.94
CA TRP A 87 13.94 4.53 4.34
C TRP A 87 14.34 5.96 4.72
N GLU A 88 13.89 6.96 3.95
CA GLU A 88 14.13 8.38 4.25
C GLU A 88 12.80 9.13 4.46
N PRO A 89 12.31 9.22 5.71
CA PRO A 89 11.00 9.80 6.02
C PRO A 89 10.92 11.32 5.81
N LYS A 90 12.06 12.02 5.70
CA LYS A 90 12.09 13.45 5.37
C LYS A 90 11.79 13.71 3.90
N VAL A 91 11.99 12.72 3.02
CA VAL A 91 11.52 12.78 1.63
C VAL A 91 10.06 12.37 1.61
N GLN A 92 9.18 13.33 1.34
CA GLN A 92 7.73 13.13 1.41
C GLN A 92 7.09 13.33 0.04
N THR A 93 6.30 12.35 -0.36
CA THR A 93 5.44 12.42 -1.53
C THR A 93 4.01 12.76 -1.08
N VAL A 94 3.48 13.88 -1.57
CA VAL A 94 2.10 14.28 -1.32
C VAL A 94 1.18 13.51 -2.24
N HIS A 95 0.31 12.67 -1.67
CA HIS A 95 -0.66 11.91 -2.46
C HIS A 95 -2.04 12.59 -2.44
N ARG A 96 -2.60 12.82 -3.64
CA ARG A 96 -3.96 13.35 -3.79
C ARG A 96 -4.99 12.27 -3.48
N ASN A 97 -5.43 12.23 -2.22
CA ASN A 97 -6.41 11.24 -1.76
C ASN A 97 -7.84 11.61 -2.16
N GLU A 98 -8.67 10.57 -2.35
CA GLU A 98 -10.11 10.72 -2.60
C GLU A 98 -10.79 11.42 -1.41
N THR A 99 -11.70 12.34 -1.71
CA THR A 99 -12.42 13.15 -0.72
C THR A 99 -13.91 12.82 -0.67
N ARG A 100 -14.40 11.95 -1.55
CA ARG A 100 -15.80 11.51 -1.61
C ARG A 100 -15.95 10.06 -1.19
N LEU A 101 -16.82 9.81 -0.21
CA LEU A 101 -16.99 8.49 0.41
C LEU A 101 -17.36 7.42 -0.62
N SER A 102 -18.35 7.69 -1.48
CA SER A 102 -18.79 6.74 -2.51
C SER A 102 -17.66 6.32 -3.45
N ARG A 103 -16.80 7.26 -3.86
CA ARG A 103 -15.64 6.99 -4.72
C ARG A 103 -14.56 6.20 -3.98
N LEU A 104 -14.33 6.49 -2.69
CA LEU A 104 -13.43 5.71 -1.85
C LEU A 104 -13.89 4.25 -1.76
N LEU A 105 -15.16 4.02 -1.45
CA LEU A 105 -15.70 2.66 -1.32
C LEU A 105 -15.64 1.90 -2.66
N ALA A 106 -16.02 2.55 -3.76
CA ALA A 106 -15.94 1.95 -5.10
C ALA A 106 -14.49 1.61 -5.49
N ASP A 107 -13.52 2.49 -5.19
CA ASP A 107 -12.11 2.21 -5.41
C ASP A 107 -11.61 1.03 -4.58
N GLN A 108 -11.92 1.01 -3.28
CA GLN A 108 -11.51 -0.08 -2.40
C GLN A 108 -12.14 -1.42 -2.78
N TYR A 109 -13.39 -1.43 -3.23
CA TYR A 109 -14.03 -2.63 -3.79
C TYR A 109 -13.27 -3.14 -5.01
N ARG A 110 -13.01 -2.28 -6.01
CA ARG A 110 -12.28 -2.65 -7.23
C ARG A 110 -10.86 -3.14 -6.94
N ARG A 111 -10.15 -2.51 -6.01
CA ARG A 111 -8.84 -2.97 -5.54
C ARG A 111 -8.93 -4.32 -4.83
N GLY A 112 -10.00 -4.52 -4.05
CA GLY A 112 -10.33 -5.80 -3.42
C GLY A 112 -10.48 -6.91 -4.45
N CYS A 113 -11.32 -6.72 -5.48
CA CYS A 113 -11.52 -7.71 -6.54
C CYS A 113 -10.20 -8.08 -7.24
N ARG A 114 -9.40 -7.08 -7.66
CA ARG A 114 -8.08 -7.32 -8.28
C ARG A 114 -7.13 -8.09 -7.38
N ARG A 115 -7.10 -7.78 -6.08
CA ARG A 115 -6.30 -8.54 -5.11
C ARG A 115 -6.82 -9.96 -4.94
N GLY A 116 -8.15 -10.15 -4.93
CA GLY A 116 -8.75 -11.48 -4.89
C GLY A 116 -8.40 -12.32 -6.12
N ASP A 117 -8.43 -11.73 -7.31
CA ASP A 117 -8.00 -12.38 -8.55
C ASP A 117 -6.55 -12.85 -8.47
N TYR A 118 -5.65 -11.98 -7.99
CA TYR A 118 -4.23 -12.32 -7.79
C TYR A 118 -4.04 -13.45 -6.78
N LEU A 119 -4.74 -13.38 -5.63
CA LEU A 119 -4.62 -14.39 -4.57
C LEU A 119 -5.19 -15.75 -4.97
N ALA A 120 -6.16 -15.79 -5.89
CA ALA A 120 -6.73 -17.04 -6.40
C ALA A 120 -5.71 -17.90 -7.16
N ALA A 121 -4.65 -17.31 -7.69
CA ALA A 121 -3.55 -18.06 -8.31
C ALA A 121 -2.76 -18.91 -7.29
N SER A 122 -2.85 -18.60 -5.99
CA SER A 122 -2.22 -19.38 -4.93
C SER A 122 -3.20 -20.44 -4.39
N ALA A 123 -2.93 -21.72 -4.65
CA ALA A 123 -3.79 -22.87 -4.33
C ALA A 123 -4.17 -23.06 -2.83
N LEU A 124 -3.57 -22.29 -1.92
CA LEU A 124 -3.66 -22.50 -0.47
C LEU A 124 -4.71 -21.62 0.26
N ASN A 125 -5.39 -20.72 -0.45
CA ASN A 125 -6.21 -19.69 0.19
C ASN A 125 -7.71 -19.83 -0.09
N THR A 126 -8.50 -20.10 0.95
CA THR A 126 -9.96 -20.05 0.86
C THR A 126 -10.45 -18.59 0.75
N PRO A 127 -11.55 -18.30 0.03
CA PRO A 127 -12.08 -16.93 -0.10
C PRO A 127 -12.29 -16.24 1.25
N PHE A 128 -12.79 -16.98 2.25
CA PHE A 128 -13.04 -16.45 3.58
C PHE A 128 -11.74 -16.13 4.35
N ARG A 129 -10.68 -16.92 4.17
CA ARG A 129 -9.36 -16.61 4.74
C ARG A 129 -8.81 -15.31 4.17
N CYS A 130 -8.86 -15.13 2.85
CA CYS A 130 -8.44 -13.88 2.19
C CYS A 130 -9.23 -12.66 2.67
N PHE A 131 -10.55 -12.81 2.82
CA PHE A 131 -11.41 -11.78 3.41
C PHE A 131 -10.94 -11.40 4.81
N ARG A 132 -10.79 -12.39 5.69
CA ARG A 132 -10.45 -12.18 7.10
C ARG A 132 -9.09 -11.52 7.25
N ASP A 133 -8.10 -11.97 6.47
CA ASP A 133 -6.75 -11.44 6.53
C ASP A 133 -6.68 -9.99 6.00
N THR A 134 -7.45 -9.66 4.95
CA THR A 134 -7.60 -8.27 4.49
C THR A 134 -8.29 -7.40 5.55
N PHE A 135 -9.34 -7.89 6.20
CA PHE A 135 -10.08 -7.10 7.20
C PHE A 135 -9.30 -6.92 8.51
N ARG A 136 -8.30 -7.77 8.80
CA ARG A 136 -7.42 -7.65 9.97
C ARG A 136 -6.56 -6.38 9.93
N ASP A 137 -6.31 -5.82 8.75
CA ASP A 137 -5.55 -4.58 8.58
C ASP A 137 -6.14 -3.38 9.34
N ARG A 138 -7.40 -3.43 9.76
CA ARG A 138 -8.01 -2.38 10.60
C ARG A 138 -7.24 -2.17 11.92
N ARG A 139 -6.63 -3.24 12.46
CA ARG A 139 -5.79 -3.18 13.66
C ARG A 139 -4.47 -2.48 13.37
N ASN A 140 -3.87 -2.80 12.21
CA ASN A 140 -2.64 -2.18 11.74
C ASN A 140 -2.82 -0.69 11.45
N ALA A 141 -3.92 -0.31 10.78
CA ALA A 141 -4.22 1.08 10.46
C ALA A 141 -4.22 1.96 11.73
N ARG A 142 -4.92 1.53 12.79
CA ARG A 142 -4.94 2.25 14.06
C ARG A 142 -3.57 2.29 14.73
N LYS A 143 -2.87 1.15 14.79
CA LYS A 143 -1.54 1.05 15.43
C LYS A 143 -0.52 1.95 14.72
N LEU A 144 -0.44 1.85 13.40
CA LEU A 144 0.54 2.59 12.60
C LEU A 144 0.19 4.08 12.53
N ALA A 145 -1.08 4.47 12.50
CA ALA A 145 -1.47 5.88 12.59
C ALA A 145 -1.00 6.53 13.91
N LYS A 146 -1.04 5.79 15.03
CA LYS A 146 -0.55 6.31 16.32
C LYS A 146 0.95 6.56 16.36
N ILE A 147 1.71 5.71 15.66
CA ILE A 147 3.18 5.75 15.63
C ILE A 147 3.66 6.75 14.57
N GLY A 148 3.06 6.70 13.38
CA GLY A 148 3.60 7.30 12.17
C GLY A 148 3.11 8.70 11.85
N LEU A 149 2.11 9.23 12.58
CA LEU A 149 1.57 10.57 12.34
C LEU A 149 1.91 11.52 13.48
N SER A 150 2.14 12.78 13.12
CA SER A 150 2.26 13.90 14.05
C SER A 150 0.96 14.09 14.84
N ASP A 151 1.02 14.74 16.02
CA ASP A 151 -0.17 14.94 16.87
C ASP A 151 -1.32 15.63 16.12
N ARG A 152 -1.00 16.62 15.27
CA ARG A 152 -1.98 17.38 14.49
C ARG A 152 -2.73 16.51 13.48
N ASP A 153 -2.01 15.67 12.73
CA ASP A 153 -2.62 14.82 11.70
C ASP A 153 -3.24 13.56 12.29
N ARG A 154 -2.68 13.09 13.42
CA ARG A 154 -3.17 11.92 14.14
C ARG A 154 -4.62 12.11 14.61
N THR A 155 -5.02 13.29 15.07
CA THR A 155 -6.40 13.54 15.50
C THR A 155 -7.42 13.26 14.39
N PHE A 156 -7.22 13.84 13.21
CA PHE A 156 -8.11 13.62 12.05
C PHE A 156 -8.03 12.18 11.53
N ALA A 157 -6.84 11.59 11.52
CA ALA A 157 -6.66 10.18 11.17
C ALA A 157 -7.44 9.25 12.13
N MET A 158 -7.40 9.52 13.43
CA MET A 158 -8.14 8.76 14.43
C MET A 158 -9.66 8.95 14.31
N MET A 159 -10.12 10.16 14.02
CA MET A 159 -11.54 10.44 13.74
C MET A 159 -12.03 9.72 12.48
N SER A 160 -11.15 9.47 11.50
CA SER A 160 -11.50 8.77 10.27
C SER A 160 -11.61 7.23 10.40
N MET A 161 -11.29 6.66 11.56
CA MET A 161 -11.22 5.20 11.76
C MET A 161 -12.52 4.43 11.41
N PRO A 162 -13.73 4.93 11.72
CA PRO A 162 -14.96 4.28 11.26
C PRO A 162 -15.03 4.15 9.74
N ILE A 163 -14.59 5.18 9.00
CA ILE A 163 -14.53 5.17 7.54
C ILE A 163 -13.46 4.17 7.06
N VAL A 164 -12.31 4.11 7.73
CA VAL A 164 -11.26 3.11 7.45
C VAL A 164 -11.82 1.69 7.58
N TRP A 165 -12.57 1.41 8.64
CA TRP A 165 -13.15 0.08 8.88
C TRP A 165 -14.18 -0.28 7.81
N LEU A 166 -15.07 0.66 7.46
CA LEU A 166 -16.05 0.46 6.40
C LEU A 166 -15.37 0.18 5.06
N ALA A 167 -14.38 0.98 4.70
CA ALA A 167 -13.67 0.83 3.43
C ALA A 167 -12.82 -0.45 3.38
N LEU A 168 -12.21 -0.88 4.49
CA LEU A 168 -11.54 -2.18 4.60
C LEU A 168 -12.52 -3.36 4.53
N LEU A 169 -13.73 -3.22 5.10
CA LEU A 169 -14.79 -4.22 4.96
C LEU A 169 -15.16 -4.37 3.48
N VAL A 170 -15.43 -3.25 2.80
CA VAL A 170 -15.75 -3.22 1.36
C VAL A 170 -14.62 -3.82 0.52
N LYS A 171 -13.36 -3.48 0.80
CA LYS A 171 -12.19 -4.10 0.17
C LYS A 171 -12.17 -5.62 0.37
N SER A 172 -12.44 -6.07 1.59
CA SER A 172 -12.44 -7.49 1.95
C SER A 172 -13.55 -8.26 1.23
N VAL A 173 -14.74 -7.66 1.10
CA VAL A 173 -15.83 -8.20 0.26
C VAL A 173 -15.38 -8.33 -1.19
N GLY A 174 -14.73 -7.30 -1.75
CA GLY A 174 -14.13 -7.37 -3.09
C GLY A 174 -13.14 -8.52 -3.23
N VAL A 175 -12.23 -8.69 -2.26
CA VAL A 175 -11.27 -9.82 -2.23
C VAL A 175 -12.00 -11.16 -2.24
N TYR A 176 -13.01 -11.33 -1.39
CA TYR A 176 -13.80 -12.57 -1.33
C TYR A 176 -14.43 -12.90 -2.69
N ILE A 177 -15.07 -11.91 -3.32
CA ILE A 177 -15.72 -12.06 -4.63
C ILE A 177 -14.71 -12.41 -5.70
N GLY A 178 -13.56 -11.72 -5.75
CA GLY A 178 -12.48 -12.00 -6.70
C GLY A 178 -11.99 -13.45 -6.60
N VAL A 179 -11.66 -13.92 -5.39
CA VAL A 179 -11.21 -15.31 -5.18
C VAL A 179 -12.32 -16.30 -5.56
N ARG A 180 -13.55 -16.08 -5.09
CA ARG A 180 -14.69 -16.98 -5.35
C ARG A 180 -14.98 -17.12 -6.84
N ASN A 181 -14.96 -16.03 -7.59
CA ASN A 181 -15.26 -16.05 -9.02
C ASN A 181 -14.20 -16.82 -9.80
N ARG A 182 -12.92 -16.67 -9.44
CA ARG A 182 -11.81 -17.42 -10.06
C ARG A 182 -11.84 -18.91 -9.75
N VAL A 183 -12.09 -19.28 -8.49
CA VAL A 183 -12.25 -20.69 -8.10
C VAL A 183 -13.39 -21.34 -8.87
N LYS A 184 -14.56 -20.67 -8.95
CA LYS A 184 -15.70 -21.16 -9.74
C LYS A 184 -15.39 -21.31 -11.23
N ALA A 185 -14.63 -20.38 -11.81
CA ALA A 185 -14.23 -20.45 -13.22
C ALA A 185 -13.25 -21.61 -13.49
N ALA A 186 -12.38 -21.93 -12.53
CA ALA A 186 -11.45 -23.06 -12.62
C ALA A 186 -12.16 -24.42 -12.52
N THR A 187 -13.22 -24.55 -11.70
CA THR A 187 -14.00 -25.81 -11.58
C THR A 187 -14.91 -26.08 -12.77
N ARG A 188 -15.15 -25.10 -13.65
CA ARG A 188 -16.00 -25.24 -14.85
C ARG A 188 -15.21 -25.62 -16.12
N LYS A 189 -13.89 -25.70 -16.04
CA LYS A 189 -13.00 -26.18 -17.10
C LYS A 189 -12.62 -27.62 -16.80
#